data_AF-A0A9Q4EMV9-F1
#
_entry.id   AF-A0A9Q4EMV9-F1
#
_cell.length_a   1.000
_cell.length_b   1.000
_cell.length_c   1.000
_cell.angle_alpha   90.00
_cell.angle_beta   90.00
_cell.angle_gamma   90.00
#
_symmetry.space_group_name_H-M   'P 1'
#
loop_
_entity.id
_entity.type
_entity.pdbx_description
1 polymer ?
#
loop_
_entity_poly.entity_id
_entity_poly.type
_entity_poly.pdbx_seq_one_letter_code
_entity_poly.pdbx_strand_id
1 'polypeptide(L)'
;MAYVRTHPDYPKFRMKKGVMPDFSGANIADGEIPSGIMDGVNREFKISNRPLKGSEKIFKDGLRMGRASSIAMTDGDYFIDYESKTITFSKTQIPQENSIIRIDYKYMKIG
;
A
#
# COMPACT_ATOMS: atom_id res chain seq x y z
N MET A 1 30.83 45.06 -35.72
CA MET A 1 29.99 43.87 -35.41
C MET A 1 29.96 43.71 -33.90
N ALA A 2 28.81 43.87 -33.25
CA ALA A 2 28.69 43.73 -31.80
C ALA A 2 28.27 42.29 -31.45
N TYR A 3 29.08 41.60 -30.63
CA TYR A 3 28.77 40.26 -30.14
C TYR A 3 27.82 40.35 -28.95
N VAL A 4 26.59 39.88 -29.11
CA VAL A 4 25.62 39.74 -28.02
C VAL A 4 26.06 38.59 -27.13
N ARG A 5 26.42 38.88 -25.88
CA ARG A 5 26.69 37.85 -24.87
C ARG A 5 25.38 37.51 -24.16
N THR A 6 25.06 36.22 -24.09
CA THR A 6 23.91 35.73 -23.31
C THR A 6 24.11 36.06 -21.83
N HIS A 7 23.11 36.69 -21.22
CA HIS A 7 23.16 37.03 -19.79
C HIS A 7 23.17 35.73 -18.97
N PRO A 8 24.03 35.60 -17.94
CA PRO A 8 24.21 34.34 -17.19
C PRO A 8 22.91 33.80 -16.58
N ASP A 9 21.94 34.70 -16.31
CA ASP A 9 20.66 34.36 -15.72
C ASP A 9 19.51 34.19 -16.73
N TYR A 10 19.74 34.25 -18.05
CA TYR A 10 18.66 34.10 -19.05
C TYR A 10 19.02 33.21 -20.24
N PRO A 11 18.06 32.42 -20.76
CA PRO A 11 16.67 32.35 -20.29
C PRO A 11 16.57 31.47 -19.04
N LYS A 12 15.85 31.96 -18.01
CA LYS A 12 15.42 31.14 -16.88
C LYS A 12 14.41 30.14 -17.42
N PHE A 13 14.89 29.02 -17.95
CA PHE A 13 14.01 27.88 -18.18
C PHE A 13 13.34 27.58 -16.84
N ARG A 14 12.02 27.38 -16.88
CA ARG A 14 11.25 27.04 -15.70
C ARG A 14 11.70 25.64 -15.24
N MET A 15 12.76 25.59 -14.43
CA MET A 15 13.22 24.36 -13.81
C MET A 15 12.06 23.83 -12.98
N LYS A 16 11.68 22.58 -13.24
CA LYS A 16 10.61 21.91 -12.52
C LYS A 16 11.06 21.67 -11.08
N LYS A 17 10.83 22.67 -10.21
CA LYS A 17 10.87 22.49 -8.76
C LYS A 17 9.63 21.69 -8.36
N GLY A 18 9.74 20.37 -8.41
CA GLY A 18 8.70 19.47 -7.91
C GLY A 18 8.87 18.05 -8.45
N VAL A 19 8.80 17.09 -7.53
CA VAL A 19 8.47 15.69 -7.85
C VAL A 19 7.08 15.69 -8.46
N MET A 20 6.88 14.99 -9.58
CA MET A 20 5.54 14.85 -10.14
C MET A 20 4.66 14.09 -9.13
N PRO A 21 3.40 14.47 -8.91
CA PRO A 21 2.52 13.79 -7.94
C PRO A 21 2.34 12.29 -8.22
N ASP A 22 2.60 11.86 -9.45
CA ASP A 22 2.49 10.50 -9.97
C ASP A 22 3.82 9.72 -9.94
N PHE A 23 4.95 10.35 -9.61
CA PHE A 23 6.26 9.70 -9.48
C PHE A 23 6.69 9.66 -8.00
N SER A 24 5.93 8.94 -7.17
CA SER A 24 6.31 8.71 -5.76
C SER A 24 7.44 7.69 -5.60
N GLY A 25 7.97 7.11 -6.70
CA GLY A 25 8.89 5.97 -6.66
C GLY A 25 8.29 4.73 -5.98
N ALA A 26 6.99 4.75 -5.69
CA ALA A 26 6.28 3.66 -5.05
C ALA A 26 5.89 2.63 -6.12
N ASN A 27 6.26 1.39 -5.86
CA ASN A 27 5.76 0.25 -6.61
C ASN A 27 4.32 -0.06 -6.17
N ILE A 28 3.61 -0.76 -7.04
CA ILE A 28 2.24 -1.19 -6.79
C ILE A 28 2.26 -2.72 -6.75
N ALA A 29 1.68 -3.29 -5.71
CA ALA A 29 1.35 -4.70 -5.63
C ALA A 29 -0.17 -4.79 -5.83
N ASP A 30 -0.60 -5.41 -6.92
CA ASP A 30 -2.00 -5.64 -7.24
C ASP A 30 -2.29 -7.14 -7.16
N GLY A 31 -3.35 -7.51 -6.43
CA GLY A 31 -3.80 -8.88 -6.29
C GLY A 31 -2.83 -9.78 -5.51
N GLU A 32 -2.05 -9.24 -4.56
CA GLU A 32 -1.17 -10.06 -3.73
C GLU A 32 -1.99 -11.03 -2.88
N ILE A 33 -1.56 -12.29 -2.89
CA ILE A 33 -2.13 -13.35 -2.04
C ILE A 33 -1.26 -13.40 -0.79
N PRO A 34 -1.81 -13.10 0.40
CA PRO A 34 -1.04 -13.14 1.63
C PRO A 34 -0.68 -14.58 2.00
N SER A 35 0.46 -14.73 2.66
CA SER A 35 0.89 -16.02 3.21
C SER A 35 0.20 -16.30 4.54
N GLY A 36 -0.42 -17.47 4.65
CA GLY A 36 -1.12 -17.92 5.85
C GLY A 36 -1.97 -19.14 5.54
N ILE A 37 -2.22 -19.98 6.55
CA ILE A 37 -3.15 -21.11 6.41
C ILE A 37 -4.57 -20.55 6.50
N MET A 38 -5.45 -20.92 5.57
CA MET A 38 -6.86 -20.54 5.56
C MET A 38 -7.69 -21.73 6.05
N ASP A 39 -7.83 -21.87 7.36
CA ASP A 39 -8.53 -22.97 8.05
C ASP A 39 -9.80 -22.51 8.79
N GLY A 40 -10.18 -21.22 8.65
CA GLY A 40 -11.29 -20.63 9.41
C GLY A 40 -10.98 -20.34 10.88
N VAL A 41 -9.76 -20.61 11.34
CA VAL A 41 -9.30 -20.37 12.72
C VAL A 41 -8.18 -19.34 12.75
N ASN A 42 -7.24 -19.46 11.82
CA ASN A 42 -6.11 -18.57 11.68
C ASN A 42 -6.55 -17.18 11.23
N ARG A 43 -6.17 -16.19 12.04
CA ARG A 43 -6.52 -14.78 11.80
C ARG A 43 -5.35 -13.98 11.27
N GLU A 44 -4.15 -14.53 11.33
CA GLU A 44 -2.91 -13.83 11.03
C GLU A 44 -2.38 -14.25 9.66
N PHE A 45 -2.18 -13.24 8.82
CA PHE A 45 -1.73 -13.39 7.44
C PHE A 45 -0.58 -12.42 7.20
N LYS A 46 0.45 -12.85 6.47
CA LYS A 46 1.65 -12.05 6.23
C LYS A 46 1.74 -11.58 4.79
N ILE A 47 2.12 -10.32 4.62
CA ILE A 47 2.36 -9.66 3.34
C ILE A 47 3.86 -9.65 3.04
N SER A 48 4.22 -9.73 1.77
CA SER A 48 5.61 -9.74 1.29
C SER A 48 6.31 -8.41 1.58
N ASN A 49 5.72 -7.31 1.09
CA ASN A 49 6.29 -5.96 1.21
C ASN A 49 5.57 -5.11 2.24
N ARG A 50 6.27 -4.12 2.81
CA ARG A 50 5.68 -3.14 3.73
C ARG A 50 4.79 -2.16 2.96
N PRO A 51 3.47 -2.13 3.20
CA PRO A 51 2.59 -1.18 2.55
C PRO A 51 2.84 0.25 3.04
N LEU A 52 2.59 1.21 2.16
CA LEU A 52 2.44 2.61 2.53
C LEU A 52 1.14 2.77 3.32
N LYS A 53 1.22 3.52 4.42
CA LYS A 53 0.10 3.71 5.35
C LYS A 53 -1.14 4.24 4.63
N GLY A 54 -2.25 3.50 4.70
CA GLY A 54 -3.55 3.87 4.13
C GLY A 54 -3.68 3.64 2.63
N SER A 55 -2.70 2.99 1.98
CA SER A 55 -2.79 2.63 0.56
C SER A 55 -3.43 1.25 0.34
N GLU A 56 -3.48 0.42 1.37
CA GLU A 56 -3.94 -0.95 1.29
C GLU A 56 -5.44 -1.08 1.09
N LYS A 57 -5.82 -2.05 0.25
CA LYS A 57 -7.19 -2.49 0.03
C LYS A 57 -7.20 -4.01 0.09
N ILE A 58 -7.96 -4.54 1.03
CA ILE A 58 -8.12 -5.98 1.19
C ILE A 58 -9.48 -6.39 0.66
N PHE A 59 -9.48 -7.43 -0.15
CA PHE A 59 -10.67 -8.06 -0.69
C PHE A 59 -10.72 -9.50 -0.21
N LYS A 60 -11.85 -9.88 0.38
CA LYS A 60 -12.15 -11.25 0.77
C LYS A 60 -13.35 -11.71 -0.06
N ASP A 61 -13.18 -12.76 -0.85
CA ASP A 61 -14.22 -13.34 -1.72
C ASP A 61 -14.85 -12.30 -2.67
N GLY A 62 -14.06 -11.30 -3.08
CA GLY A 62 -14.50 -10.19 -3.93
C GLY A 62 -15.14 -9.01 -3.17
N LEU A 63 -15.40 -9.14 -1.87
CA LEU A 63 -15.90 -8.06 -1.02
C LEU A 63 -14.75 -7.24 -0.45
N ARG A 64 -14.87 -5.91 -0.57
CA ARG A 64 -13.90 -4.97 0.02
C ARG A 64 -14.14 -4.85 1.52
N MET A 65 -13.11 -5.16 2.29
CA MET A 65 -13.17 -5.16 3.75
C MET A 65 -12.91 -3.77 4.33
N GLY A 66 -13.47 -3.49 5.51
CA GLY A 66 -13.22 -2.27 6.26
C GLY A 66 -11.94 -2.34 7.09
N ARG A 67 -11.08 -1.33 6.98
CA ARG A 67 -9.88 -1.20 7.82
C ARG A 67 -10.26 -0.72 9.21
N ALA A 68 -9.87 -1.46 10.25
CA ALA A 68 -9.98 -1.02 11.63
C ALA A 68 -8.96 0.08 11.97
N SER A 69 -9.37 1.05 12.79
CA SER A 69 -8.48 2.13 13.23
C SER A 69 -7.49 1.69 14.31
N SER A 70 -7.80 0.62 15.05
CA SER A 70 -7.01 0.14 16.19
C SER A 70 -6.97 -1.39 16.25
N ILE A 71 -6.01 -1.94 16.99
CA ILE A 71 -5.86 -3.38 17.20
C ILE A 71 -7.07 -4.01 17.94
N ALA A 72 -7.87 -3.19 18.62
CA ALA A 72 -9.09 -3.62 19.29
C ALA A 72 -10.24 -3.93 18.32
N MET A 73 -10.11 -3.58 17.03
CA MET A 73 -11.05 -3.93 15.95
C MET A 73 -12.52 -3.65 16.28
N THR A 74 -12.81 -2.47 16.83
CA THR A 74 -14.18 -2.07 17.19
C THR A 74 -15.01 -1.68 15.97
N ASP A 75 -14.37 -1.09 14.95
CA ASP A 75 -15.05 -0.41 13.84
C ASP A 75 -14.66 -0.95 12.45
N GLY A 76 -13.98 -2.10 12.38
CA GLY A 76 -13.51 -2.65 11.10
C GLY A 76 -13.22 -4.15 11.12
N ASP A 77 -13.07 -4.72 9.94
CA ASP A 77 -12.97 -6.17 9.73
C ASP A 77 -11.53 -6.69 9.80
N TYR A 78 -10.55 -5.84 9.52
CA TYR A 78 -9.14 -6.21 9.58
C TYR A 78 -8.28 -5.08 10.16
N PHE A 79 -7.21 -5.47 10.83
CA PHE A 79 -6.14 -4.58 11.26
C PHE A 79 -4.86 -4.96 10.54
N ILE A 80 -4.05 -3.96 10.18
CA ILE A 80 -2.74 -4.18 9.56
C ILE A 80 -1.65 -3.58 10.43
N ASP A 81 -0.68 -4.40 10.78
CA ASP A 81 0.56 -3.95 11.37
C ASP A 81 1.62 -3.78 10.27
N TYR A 82 1.93 -2.52 9.97
CA TYR A 82 2.91 -2.17 8.93
C TYR A 82 4.35 -2.52 9.30
N GLU A 83 4.66 -2.76 10.58
CA GLU A 83 6.03 -3.09 11.00
C GLU A 83 6.30 -4.58 10.84
N SER A 84 5.40 -5.42 11.35
CA SER A 84 5.48 -6.88 11.18
C SER A 84 4.99 -7.37 9.82
N LYS A 85 4.34 -6.51 9.02
CA LYS A 85 3.69 -6.84 7.74
C LYS A 85 2.60 -7.90 7.92
N THR A 86 1.91 -7.85 9.06
CA THR A 86 0.88 -8.81 9.43
C THR A 86 -0.49 -8.17 9.32
N ILE A 87 -1.42 -8.88 8.68
CA ILE A 87 -2.84 -8.59 8.69
C ILE A 87 -3.48 -9.51 9.72
N THR A 88 -4.28 -8.92 10.59
CA THR A 88 -5.09 -9.66 11.54
C THR A 88 -6.56 -9.42 11.20
N PHE A 89 -7.31 -10.48 10.94
CA PHE A 89 -8.76 -10.40 10.72
C PHE A 89 -9.54 -10.43 12.03
N SER A 90 -10.71 -9.81 12.03
CA SER A 90 -11.66 -9.85 13.14
C SER A 90 -12.21 -11.28 13.34
N LYS A 91 -12.74 -11.55 14.53
CA LYS A 91 -13.29 -12.88 14.86
C LYS A 91 -14.49 -13.27 14.00
N THR A 92 -15.19 -12.29 13.42
CA THR A 92 -16.39 -12.51 12.62
C THR A 92 -16.08 -12.67 11.14
N GLN A 93 -14.89 -12.27 10.69
CA GLN A 93 -14.49 -12.24 9.27
C GLN A 93 -13.27 -13.11 8.99
N ILE A 94 -13.10 -14.20 9.74
CA ILE A 94 -11.99 -15.12 9.54
C ILE A 94 -12.14 -15.82 8.17
N PRO A 95 -11.09 -15.80 7.32
CA PRO A 95 -11.10 -16.53 6.06
C PRO A 95 -11.25 -18.04 6.31
N GLN A 96 -12.28 -18.64 5.72
CA GLN A 96 -12.53 -20.09 5.77
C GLN A 96 -11.69 -20.82 4.72
N GLU A 97 -11.68 -22.16 4.80
CA GLU A 97 -11.12 -23.01 3.75
C GLU A 97 -11.72 -22.63 2.39
N ASN A 98 -10.85 -22.46 1.39
CA ASN A 98 -11.19 -21.98 0.03
C ASN A 98 -11.61 -20.51 -0.12
N SER A 99 -11.56 -19.70 0.94
CA SER A 99 -11.74 -18.25 0.79
C SER A 99 -10.63 -17.66 -0.07
N ILE A 100 -10.94 -16.64 -0.86
CA ILE A 100 -9.95 -15.95 -1.71
C ILE A 100 -9.65 -14.59 -1.09
N ILE A 101 -8.40 -14.38 -0.70
CA ILE A 101 -7.92 -13.10 -0.20
C ILE A 101 -7.03 -12.46 -1.26
N ARG A 102 -7.33 -11.21 -1.62
CA ARG A 102 -6.50 -10.38 -2.50
C ARG A 102 -6.23 -9.04 -1.86
N ILE A 103 -5.01 -8.56 -2.03
CA ILE A 103 -4.57 -7.30 -1.44
C ILE A 103 -3.95 -6.44 -2.53
N ASP A 104 -4.42 -5.20 -2.62
CA ASP A 104 -3.83 -4.17 -3.47
C ASP A 104 -3.22 -3.10 -2.57
N TYR A 105 -1.97 -2.73 -2.81
CA TYR A 105 -1.29 -1.70 -2.03
C TYR A 105 -0.10 -1.09 -2.74
N LYS A 106 0.34 0.06 -2.26
CA LYS A 106 1.56 0.72 -2.73
C LYS A 106 2.68 0.46 -1.74
N TYR A 107 3.90 0.24 -2.22
CA TYR A 107 5.07 0.03 -1.37
C TYR A 107 6.31 0.71 -1.94
N MET A 108 7.25 1.10 -1.09
CA MET A 108 8.57 1.53 -1.53
C MET A 108 9.55 0.38 -1.42
N LYS A 109 10.30 0.11 -2.49
CA LYS A 109 11.42 -0.84 -2.43
C LYS A 109 12.54 -0.16 -1.64
N ILE A 110 12.86 -0.71 -0.47
CA ILE A 110 14.08 -0.31 0.23
C ILE A 110 15.22 -0.96 -0.57
N GLY A 111 16.04 -0.11 -1.20
CA GLY A 111 17.20 -0.53 -1.98
C GLY A 111 18.30 -1.11 -1.12
#